data_AF-A0A8T4Y1R3-F1
#
_entry.id   AF-A0A8T4Y1R3-F1
#
_cell.length_a   1.000
_cell.length_b   1.000
_cell.length_c   1.000
_cell.angle_alpha   90.00
_cell.angle_beta   90.00
_cell.angle_gamma   90.00
#
_symmetry.space_group_name_H-M   'P 1'
#
loop_
_entity.id
_entity.type
_entity.pdbx_description
1 polymer ?
#
loop_
_entity_poly.entity_id
_entity_poly.type
_entity_poly.pdbx_seq_one_letter_code
_entity_poly.pdbx_strand_id
1 'polypeptide(L)'
;MADRPRGFKPSNAIPYVSTLPLHELIALSYGLDPSYEGALSARKVWETYRSLTSKLGSEYFILLETSREDVLKATGNVELVELIMAQRAGLLRIRPGFDGVYGKPILKPDEEKRLGKTSKRLEDFL
;
A
#
# COMPACT_ATOMS: atom_id res chain seq x y z
N MET A 1 22.53 13.20 -25.63
CA MET A 1 21.78 13.37 -24.36
C MET A 1 21.28 11.98 -23.96
N ALA A 2 21.64 11.55 -22.74
CA ALA A 2 21.42 10.23 -22.11
C ALA A 2 22.32 9.07 -22.59
N ASP A 3 23.61 9.09 -22.22
CA ASP A 3 24.62 8.05 -22.54
C ASP A 3 24.57 6.82 -21.62
N ARG A 4 23.59 6.73 -20.71
CA ARG A 4 23.51 5.64 -19.72
C ARG A 4 22.64 4.49 -20.25
N PRO A 5 23.11 3.24 -20.15
CA PRO A 5 22.30 2.10 -20.56
C PRO A 5 21.06 1.93 -19.67
N ARG A 6 20.01 1.34 -20.22
CA ARG A 6 18.77 1.04 -19.50
C ARG A 6 19.09 0.17 -18.27
N GLY A 7 18.66 0.61 -17.09
CA GLY A 7 18.93 -0.09 -15.82
C GLY A 7 20.23 0.30 -15.12
N PHE A 8 21.00 1.26 -15.66
CA PHE A 8 22.17 1.80 -14.97
C PHE A 8 21.78 2.42 -13.61
N LYS A 9 22.30 1.86 -12.52
CA LYS A 9 22.17 2.39 -11.16
C LYS A 9 23.56 2.75 -10.64
N PRO A 10 23.82 4.02 -10.26
CA PRO A 10 25.07 4.42 -9.62
C PRO A 10 25.34 3.59 -8.36
N SER A 11 26.63 3.36 -8.05
CA SER A 11 27.04 2.59 -6.87
C SER A 11 26.49 3.17 -5.55
N ASN A 12 26.36 4.49 -5.46
CA ASN A 12 25.87 5.21 -4.28
C ASN A 12 24.42 5.69 -4.45
N ALA A 13 23.63 5.03 -5.30
CA ALA A 13 22.23 5.40 -5.47
C ALA A 13 21.43 5.10 -4.20
N ILE A 14 20.82 6.15 -3.63
CA ILE A 14 19.90 6.04 -2.50
C ILE A 14 18.75 5.09 -2.91
N PRO A 15 18.41 4.08 -2.10
CA PRO A 15 17.33 3.17 -2.39
C PRO A 15 15.99 3.91 -2.42
N TYR A 16 15.14 3.52 -3.36
CA TYR A 16 13.76 3.95 -3.41
C TYR A 16 12.90 2.98 -2.60
N VAL A 17 11.98 3.53 -1.79
CA VAL A 17 10.99 2.75 -1.04
C VAL A 17 9.61 3.18 -1.48
N SER A 18 8.79 2.21 -1.91
CA SER A 18 7.38 2.42 -2.22
C SER A 18 6.55 2.05 -0.99
N THR A 19 5.78 3.00 -0.46
CA THR A 19 4.91 2.78 0.69
C THR A 19 3.52 3.33 0.43
N LEU A 20 2.49 2.57 0.79
CA LEU A 20 1.15 3.08 1.01
C LEU A 20 1.11 3.91 2.30
N PRO A 21 0.25 4.95 2.37
CA PRO A 21 -0.04 5.66 3.59
C PRO A 21 -0.55 4.72 4.70
N LEU A 22 -0.21 5.02 5.95
CA LEU A 22 -0.57 4.21 7.11
C LEU A 22 -2.08 4.11 7.30
N HIS A 23 -2.83 5.17 7.01
CA HIS A 23 -4.29 5.14 7.12
C HIS A 23 -4.94 4.21 6.09
N GLU A 24 -4.34 4.00 4.92
CA GLU A 24 -4.78 2.99 3.95
C GLU A 24 -4.53 1.59 4.50
N LEU A 25 -3.35 1.31 5.05
CA LEU A 25 -3.06 0.01 5.69
C LEU A 25 -3.99 -0.28 6.87
N ILE A 26 -4.33 0.74 7.66
CA ILE A 26 -5.30 0.61 8.75
C ILE A 26 -6.69 0.28 8.18
N ALA A 27 -7.14 0.97 7.13
CA ALA A 27 -8.42 0.67 6.48
C ALA A 27 -8.45 -0.77 5.95
N LEU A 28 -7.36 -1.22 5.31
CA LEU A 28 -7.18 -2.59 4.84
C LEU A 28 -7.26 -3.62 5.97
N SER A 29 -6.59 -3.34 7.09
CA SER A 29 -6.63 -4.23 8.26
C SER A 29 -8.04 -4.39 8.86
N TYR A 30 -8.95 -3.45 8.55
CA TYR A 30 -10.35 -3.52 8.92
C TYR A 30 -11.26 -4.07 7.82
N GLY A 31 -10.70 -4.60 6.74
CA GLY A 31 -11.43 -5.12 5.59
C GLY A 31 -12.16 -4.04 4.79
N LEU A 32 -11.75 -2.78 4.90
CA LEU A 32 -12.31 -1.68 4.11
C LEU A 32 -11.50 -1.49 2.82
N ASP A 33 -12.16 -1.02 1.76
CA ASP A 33 -11.49 -0.67 0.50
C ASP A 33 -10.96 0.78 0.56
N PRO A 34 -9.63 1.00 0.63
CA PRO A 34 -9.02 2.33 0.73
C PRO A 34 -9.22 3.16 -0.54
N SER A 35 -9.62 2.54 -1.65
CA SER A 35 -9.96 3.23 -2.88
C SER A 35 -11.23 4.07 -2.78
N TYR A 36 -12.02 3.86 -1.73
CA TYR A 36 -13.24 4.57 -1.45
C TYR A 36 -13.01 5.59 -0.33
N GLU A 37 -13.29 6.86 -0.58
CA GLU A 37 -13.04 7.95 0.37
C GLU A 37 -13.76 7.75 1.72
N GLY A 38 -14.94 7.11 1.71
CA GLY A 38 -15.67 6.78 2.93
C GLY A 38 -14.95 5.77 3.83
N ALA A 39 -14.09 4.91 3.27
CA ALA A 39 -13.28 3.98 4.06
C ALA A 39 -12.15 4.70 4.80
N LEU A 40 -11.47 5.61 4.11
CA LEU A 40 -10.36 6.40 4.67
C LEU A 40 -10.83 7.42 5.71
N SER A 41 -12.04 7.97 5.53
CA SER A 41 -12.66 8.91 6.49
C SER A 41 -13.34 8.23 7.68
N ALA A 42 -13.35 6.89 7.74
CA ALA A 42 -13.97 6.16 8.85
C ALA A 42 -13.29 6.52 10.18
N ARG A 43 -14.11 6.86 11.19
CA ARG A 43 -13.65 7.29 12.52
C ARG A 43 -12.63 6.33 13.15
N LYS A 44 -12.89 5.02 13.05
CA LYS A 44 -12.00 3.97 13.59
C LYS A 44 -10.60 3.96 12.96
N VAL A 45 -10.49 4.34 11.68
CA VAL A 45 -9.21 4.42 10.96
C VAL A 45 -8.39 5.55 11.56
N TRP A 46 -8.99 6.74 11.68
CA TRP A 46 -8.32 7.91 12.23
C TRP A 46 -8.00 7.81 13.72
N GLU A 47 -8.86 7.17 14.51
CA GLU A 47 -8.57 6.90 15.94
C GLU A 47 -7.35 6.00 16.08
N THR A 48 -7.26 4.95 15.27
CA THR A 48 -6.09 4.05 15.25
C THR A 48 -4.85 4.77 14.76
N TYR A 49 -4.95 5.55 13.67
CA TYR A 49 -3.84 6.34 13.15
C TYR A 49 -3.26 7.29 14.22
N ARG A 50 -4.12 8.03 14.92
CA ARG A 50 -3.70 8.94 16.01
C ARG A 50 -3.11 8.18 17.20
N SER A 51 -3.71 7.05 17.57
CA SER A 51 -3.19 6.18 18.64
C SER A 51 -1.78 5.67 18.32
N LEU A 52 -1.52 5.28 17.07
CA LEU A 52 -0.20 4.79 16.68
C LEU A 52 0.84 5.90 16.61
N THR A 53 0.49 7.02 15.98
CA THR A 53 1.43 8.13 15.86
C THR A 53 1.76 8.77 17.21
N SER A 54 0.81 8.79 18.15
CA SER A 54 1.10 9.24 19.52
C SER A 54 1.99 8.27 20.32
N LYS A 55 1.87 6.95 20.12
CA LYS A 55 2.63 5.93 20.87
C LYS A 55 4.00 5.63 20.28
N LEU A 56 4.10 5.62 18.96
CA LEU A 56 5.26 5.13 18.21
C LEU A 56 6.00 6.23 17.44
N GLY A 57 5.42 7.43 17.32
CA GLY A 57 6.04 8.58 16.66
C GLY A 57 5.52 8.82 15.25
N SER A 58 6.40 9.16 14.31
CA SER A 58 5.98 9.57 12.97
C SER A 58 5.42 8.39 12.15
N GLU A 59 4.56 8.69 11.18
CA GLU A 59 4.06 7.69 10.23
C GLU A 59 5.21 6.96 9.52
N TYR A 60 6.22 7.68 9.06
CA TYR A 60 7.38 7.06 8.42
C TYR A 60 8.13 6.11 9.34
N PHE A 61 8.30 6.48 10.61
CA PHE A 61 8.95 5.59 11.58
C PHE A 61 8.13 4.30 11.79
N ILE A 62 6.80 4.42 11.85
CA ILE A 62 5.88 3.27 11.94
C ILE A 62 5.99 2.39 10.69
N LEU A 63 6.00 2.99 9.49
CA LEU A 63 6.03 2.25 8.23
C LEU A 63 7.38 1.61 7.93
N LEU A 64 8.49 2.19 8.39
CA LEU A 64 9.85 1.80 7.96
C LEU A 64 10.68 1.12 9.05
N GLU A 65 10.57 1.56 10.30
CA GLU A 65 11.60 1.25 11.33
C GLU A 65 11.05 0.53 12.57
N THR A 66 9.78 0.71 12.92
CA THR A 66 9.23 0.15 14.17
C THR A 66 9.25 -1.39 14.20
N SER A 67 9.52 -2.00 15.35
CA SER A 67 9.52 -3.45 15.51
C SER A 67 8.12 -4.07 15.34
N ARG A 68 8.06 -5.37 15.01
CA ARG A 68 6.80 -6.10 14.89
C ARG A 68 6.05 -6.12 16.22
N GLU A 69 6.76 -6.32 17.33
CA GLU A 69 6.20 -6.38 18.67
C GLU A 69 5.60 -5.03 19.11
N ASP A 70 6.28 -3.92 18.82
CA ASP A 70 5.81 -2.59 19.20
C ASP A 70 4.54 -2.20 18.45
N VAL A 71 4.49 -2.49 17.14
CA VAL A 71 3.26 -2.28 16.37
C VAL A 71 2.14 -3.14 16.93
N LEU A 72 2.37 -4.44 17.18
CA LEU A 72 1.34 -5.32 17.73
C LEU A 72 0.83 -4.83 19.10
N LYS A 73 1.73 -4.41 19.99
CA LYS A 73 1.40 -3.89 21.31
C LYS A 73 0.61 -2.57 21.23
N ALA A 74 0.94 -1.71 20.27
CA ALA A 74 0.29 -0.43 20.10
C ALA A 74 -1.11 -0.54 19.47
N THR A 75 -1.28 -1.45 18.49
CA THR A 75 -2.51 -1.62 17.70
C THR A 75 -3.47 -2.66 18.28
N GLY A 76 -2.96 -3.76 18.84
CA GLY A 76 -3.72 -4.98 19.13
C GLY A 76 -4.26 -5.71 17.88
N ASN A 77 -3.85 -5.30 16.69
CA ASN A 77 -4.35 -5.77 15.40
C ASN A 77 -3.22 -6.47 14.61
N VAL A 78 -3.32 -7.80 14.54
CA VAL A 78 -2.35 -8.67 13.84
C VAL A 78 -2.34 -8.40 12.34
N GLU A 79 -3.50 -8.14 11.73
CA GLU A 79 -3.60 -7.91 10.28
C GLU A 79 -2.83 -6.65 9.86
N LEU A 80 -2.95 -5.57 10.66
CA LEU A 80 -2.20 -4.34 10.40
C LEU A 80 -0.68 -4.56 10.50
N VAL A 81 -0.24 -5.39 11.45
CA VAL A 81 1.17 -5.73 11.61
C VAL A 81 1.68 -6.45 10.36
N GLU A 82 0.95 -7.46 9.87
CA GLU A 82 1.33 -8.20 8.67
C GLU A 82 1.37 -7.32 7.44
N LEU A 83 0.41 -6.40 7.28
CA LEU A 83 0.39 -5.45 6.18
C LEU A 83 1.62 -4.52 6.19
N ILE A 84 2.03 -4.01 7.35
CA ILE A 84 3.23 -3.16 7.47
C ILE A 84 4.49 -3.98 7.15
N MET A 85 4.60 -5.21 7.65
CA MET A 85 5.76 -6.07 7.36
C MET A 85 5.82 -6.47 5.88
N ALA A 86 4.68 -6.82 5.28
CA ALA A 86 4.57 -7.12 3.85
C ALA A 86 4.93 -5.90 2.98
N GLN A 87 4.55 -4.69 3.40
CA GLN A 87 4.94 -3.45 2.72
C GLN A 87 6.46 -3.27 2.72
N ARG A 88 7.10 -3.42 3.87
CA ARG A 88 8.57 -3.30 4.00
C ARG A 88 9.31 -4.33 3.15
N ALA A 89 8.75 -5.53 3.03
CA ALA A 89 9.28 -6.59 2.19
C ALA A 89 8.96 -6.42 0.70
N GLY A 90 8.18 -5.40 0.31
CA GLY A 90 7.75 -5.19 -1.08
C GLY A 90 6.79 -6.27 -1.59
N LEU A 91 6.09 -6.95 -0.69
CA LEU A 91 5.17 -8.07 -1.01
C LEU A 91 3.74 -7.62 -1.28
N LEU A 92 3.39 -6.37 -0.96
CA LEU A 92 2.07 -5.83 -1.28
C LEU A 92 1.92 -5.65 -2.79
N ARG A 93 0.91 -6.30 -3.36
CA ARG A 93 0.56 -6.14 -4.77
C ARG A 93 -0.30 -4.89 -4.93
N ILE A 94 0.15 -3.97 -5.77
CA ILE A 94 -0.55 -2.73 -6.08
C ILE A 94 -0.88 -2.73 -7.57
N ARG A 95 -2.14 -2.51 -7.91
CA ARG A 95 -2.58 -2.21 -9.26
C ARG A 95 -2.09 -0.80 -9.61
N PRO A 96 -1.30 -0.62 -10.67
CA PRO A 96 -0.85 0.70 -11.06
C PRO A 96 -2.04 1.59 -11.42
N GLY A 97 -1.91 2.88 -11.11
CA GLY A 97 -2.83 3.90 -11.60
C GLY A 97 -2.62 4.17 -13.08
N PHE A 98 -3.58 4.83 -13.71
CA PHE A 98 -3.52 5.26 -15.11
C PHE A 98 -4.37 6.51 -15.32
N ASP A 99 -3.96 7.39 -16.24
CA ASP A 99 -4.74 8.54 -16.72
C ASP A 99 -5.45 9.37 -15.62
N GLY A 100 -4.71 9.73 -14.57
CA GLY A 100 -5.23 10.51 -13.44
C GLY A 100 -5.97 9.68 -12.36
N VAL A 101 -6.15 8.38 -12.55
CA VAL A 101 -6.68 7.45 -11.54
C VAL A 101 -5.54 6.88 -10.71
N TYR A 102 -5.65 6.98 -9.39
CA TYR A 102 -4.68 6.39 -8.46
C TYR A 102 -4.65 4.85 -8.55
N GLY A 103 -3.47 4.29 -8.29
CA GLY A 103 -3.30 2.86 -8.10
C GLY A 103 -4.05 2.35 -6.88
N LYS A 104 -4.28 1.04 -6.82
CA LYS A 104 -5.06 0.41 -5.74
C LYS A 104 -4.39 -0.85 -5.22
N PRO A 105 -4.31 -1.08 -3.91
CA PRO A 105 -3.83 -2.34 -3.37
C PRO A 105 -4.76 -3.49 -3.77
N ILE A 106 -4.20 -4.67 -4.09
CA ILE A 106 -4.94 -5.87 -4.45
C ILE A 106 -5.17 -6.69 -3.17
N LEU A 107 -6.44 -6.82 -2.76
CA LEU A 107 -6.79 -7.36 -1.42
C LEU A 107 -7.14 -8.84 -1.43
N LYS A 108 -7.49 -9.37 -2.61
CA LYS A 108 -7.77 -10.80 -2.78
C LYS A 108 -7.15 -11.29 -4.09
N PRO A 109 -6.59 -12.52 -4.11
CA PRO A 109 -6.06 -13.11 -5.33
C PRO A 109 -7.12 -13.26 -6.44
N ASP A 110 -8.41 -13.37 -6.11
CA ASP A 110 -9.48 -13.42 -7.12
C ASP A 110 -9.72 -12.09 -7.86
N GLU A 111 -9.31 -10.95 -7.29
CA GLU A 111 -9.37 -9.67 -8.01
C GLU A 111 -8.37 -9.61 -9.17
N GLU A 112 -7.30 -10.41 -9.10
CA GLU A 112 -6.30 -10.58 -10.14
C GLU A 112 -6.84 -11.37 -11.36
N LYS A 113 -7.81 -12.29 -11.16
CA LYS A 113 -8.44 -13.02 -12.26
C LYS A 113 -9.38 -12.15 -13.09
N ARG A 114 -9.98 -11.11 -12.50
CA ARG A 114 -10.77 -10.11 -13.24
C ARG A 114 -9.92 -9.27 -14.20
N LEU A 115 -8.61 -9.25 -14.01
CA LEU A 115 -7.65 -8.50 -14.83
C LEU A 115 -7.48 -9.08 -16.25
N GLY A 116 -7.75 -10.37 -16.45
CA GLY A 116 -7.52 -11.05 -17.73
C GLY A 116 -8.69 -11.05 -18.72
N LYS A 117 -9.85 -10.46 -18.41
CA LYS A 117 -11.09 -10.63 -19.19
C LYS A 117 -11.70 -9.35 -19.79
N THR A 118 -11.01 -8.23 -19.76
CA THR A 118 -11.56 -6.96 -20.28
C THR A 118 -10.62 -6.29 -21.27
N SER A 119 -10.29 -7.01 -22.34
CA SER A 119 -9.99 -6.37 -23.60
C SER A 119 -10.96 -6.94 -24.62
N LYS A 120 -12.14 -6.31 -24.72
CA LYS A 120 -12.91 -6.44 -25.95
C LYS A 120 -12.08 -5.74 -27.02
N ARG A 121 -11.69 -6.48 -28.05
CA ARG A 121 -10.93 -5.93 -29.17
C ARG A 121 -11.87 -5.05 -29.97
N LEU A 122 -11.33 -4.06 -30.68
CA LEU A 122 -12.11 -3.22 -31.61
C LEU A 122 -12.85 -4.07 -32.67
N GLU A 123 -12.34 -5.28 -32.92
CA GLU A 123 -12.93 -6.33 -33.76
C GLU A 123 -14.27 -6.86 -33.22
N ASP A 124 -14.52 -6.78 -31.91
CA ASP A 124 -15.75 -7.28 -31.27
C ASP A 124 -16.95 -6.32 -31.44
N PHE A 125 -16.75 -5.19 -32.11
CA PHE A 125 -17.76 -4.14 -32.32
C PHE A 125 -18.03 -3.83 -33.81
N LEU A 126 -17.44 -4.60 -34.73
CA LEU A 126 -17.61 -4.48 -36.19
C LEU A 126 -18.49 -5.61 -36.74
#